data_AF-A0A3N5R668-F1
#
_entry.id   AF-A0A3N5R668-F1
#
_cell.length_a   1.000
_cell.length_b   1.000
_cell.length_c   1.000
_cell.angle_alpha   90.00
_cell.angle_beta   90.00
_cell.angle_gamma   90.00
#
_symmetry.space_group_name_H-M   'P 1'
#
loop_
_entity.id
_entity.type
_entity.pdbx_description
1 polymer ?
#
loop_
_entity_poly.entity_id
_entity_poly.type
_entity_poly.pdbx_seq_one_letter_code
_entity_poly.pdbx_strand_id
1 'polypeptide(L)'
;AVSNFERQFPGLQMVVVESGGDNLTAVFSRELADRFIFVLDVAEGDKMPRKGGPGICNSDLLVINKTDLAPHVGADLDVMRRDSLKMRGEKPFLMLSLRKREGIDALIQWVRDQLASVVTKS
;
A
#
# COMPACT_ATOMS: atom_id res chain seq x y z
N ALA A 1 -16.03 -12.35 11.36
CA ALA A 1 -16.66 -11.89 10.10
C ALA A 1 -15.90 -12.46 8.91
N VAL A 2 -14.62 -12.09 8.72
CA VAL A 2 -13.76 -12.64 7.64
C VAL A 2 -13.64 -14.17 7.71
N SER A 3 -13.53 -14.75 8.91
CA SER A 3 -13.50 -16.21 9.14
C SER A 3 -14.70 -17.00 8.61
N ASN A 4 -15.83 -16.35 8.31
CA ASN A 4 -17.00 -17.02 7.73
C ASN A 4 -16.94 -17.10 6.20
N PHE A 5 -16.09 -16.31 5.54
CA PHE A 5 -16.05 -16.24 4.08
C PHE A 5 -15.54 -17.52 3.44
N GLU A 6 -14.62 -18.23 4.08
CA GLU A 6 -14.14 -19.54 3.59
C GLU A 6 -15.28 -20.54 3.43
N ARG A 7 -16.27 -20.51 4.34
CA ARG A 7 -17.45 -21.38 4.27
C ARG A 7 -18.46 -20.92 3.23
N GLN A 8 -18.57 -19.61 3.03
CA GLN A 8 -19.56 -19.01 2.12
C GLN A 8 -19.11 -19.07 0.66
N PHE A 9 -17.80 -19.04 0.40
CA PHE A 9 -17.23 -18.95 -0.94
C PHE A 9 -16.21 -20.08 -1.15
N PRO A 10 -16.65 -21.27 -1.61
CA PRO A 10 -15.75 -22.35 -1.99
C PRO A 10 -14.74 -21.87 -3.04
N GLY A 11 -13.44 -22.09 -2.79
CA GLY A 11 -12.36 -21.64 -3.68
C GLY A 11 -11.93 -20.18 -3.49
N LEU A 12 -12.34 -19.52 -2.40
CA LEU A 12 -11.84 -18.19 -2.04
C LEU A 12 -10.31 -18.17 -1.93
N GLN A 13 -9.67 -17.31 -2.71
CA GLN A 13 -8.21 -17.19 -2.74
C GLN A 13 -7.69 -15.93 -2.03
N MET A 14 -8.51 -14.89 -1.92
CA MET A 14 -8.11 -13.59 -1.37
C MET A 14 -9.33 -12.85 -0.84
N VAL A 15 -9.15 -12.16 0.29
CA VAL A 15 -10.08 -11.15 0.79
C VAL A 15 -9.36 -9.81 0.82
N VAL A 16 -9.97 -8.77 0.25
CA VAL A 16 -9.49 -7.39 0.37
C VAL A 16 -10.30 -6.70 1.44
N VAL A 17 -9.62 -6.12 2.44
CA VAL A 17 -10.25 -5.33 3.50
C VAL A 17 -9.78 -3.88 3.34
N GLU A 18 -10.72 -2.99 3.07
CA GLU A 18 -10.47 -1.54 3.03
C GLU A 18 -10.76 -0.96 4.42
N SER A 19 -9.84 -0.16 4.97
CA SER A 19 -10.13 0.62 6.18
C SER A 19 -11.04 1.79 5.84
N GLY A 20 -11.80 2.32 6.80
CA GLY A 20 -12.69 3.46 6.56
C GLY A 20 -12.02 4.80 6.25
N GLY A 21 -10.69 4.81 6.04
CA GLY A 21 -9.87 6.03 5.99
C GLY A 21 -9.59 6.56 7.39
N ASP A 22 -8.34 6.54 7.80
CA ASP A 22 -7.89 7.09 9.09
C ASP A 22 -6.49 7.69 8.91
N ASN A 23 -5.92 8.26 9.96
CA ASN A 23 -4.65 8.95 9.97
C ASN A 23 -3.44 7.99 9.84
N LEU A 24 -2.23 8.54 9.85
CA LEU A 24 -0.95 7.82 9.68
C LEU A 24 -0.68 6.69 10.69
N THR A 25 -1.44 6.63 11.80
CA THR A 25 -1.32 5.57 12.80
C THR A 25 -2.17 4.34 12.49
N ALA A 26 -3.03 4.39 11.47
CA ALA A 26 -3.90 3.28 11.12
C ALA A 26 -3.08 2.06 10.68
N VAL A 27 -3.29 0.94 11.36
CA VAL A 27 -2.65 -0.35 11.10
C VAL A 27 -3.67 -1.46 11.19
N PHE A 28 -3.50 -2.49 10.37
CA PHE A 28 -4.21 -3.75 10.55
C PHE A 28 -3.43 -4.65 11.51
N SER A 29 -4.14 -5.37 12.39
CA SER A 29 -3.53 -6.45 13.15
C SER A 29 -3.13 -7.59 12.21
N ARG A 30 -2.06 -8.32 12.55
CA ARG A 30 -1.66 -9.51 11.78
C ARG A 30 -2.66 -10.66 11.91
N GLU A 31 -3.55 -10.62 12.90
CA GLU A 31 -4.67 -11.55 13.01
C GLU A 31 -5.77 -11.29 11.96
N LEU A 32 -5.85 -10.06 11.45
CA LEU A 32 -6.84 -9.67 10.43
C LEU A 32 -6.28 -9.69 9.01
N ALA A 33 -5.01 -9.30 8.84
CA ALA A 33 -4.40 -9.18 7.51
C ALA A 33 -3.01 -9.81 7.45
N ASP A 34 -2.83 -10.78 6.53
CA ASP A 34 -1.54 -11.38 6.22
C ASP A 34 -0.57 -10.36 5.60
N ARG A 35 -1.13 -9.43 4.83
CA ARG A 35 -0.40 -8.37 4.12
C ARG A 35 -1.14 -7.06 4.27
N PHE A 36 -0.36 -6.00 4.48
CA PHE A 36 -0.86 -4.65 4.67
C PHE A 36 -0.27 -3.71 3.61
N ILE A 37 -1.15 -3.13 2.79
CA ILE A 37 -0.82 -2.05 1.87
C ILE A 37 -1.26 -0.73 2.52
N PHE A 38 -0.34 0.20 2.69
CA PHE A 38 -0.66 1.58 3.10
C PHE A 38 -0.67 2.48 1.88
N VAL A 39 -1.72 3.29 1.71
CA VAL A 39 -1.89 4.16 0.53
C VAL A 39 -1.84 5.62 0.97
N LEU A 40 -0.87 6.35 0.44
CA LEU A 40 -0.75 7.80 0.51
C LEU A 40 -1.13 8.42 -0.84
N ASP A 41 -1.38 9.71 -0.82
CA ASP A 41 -1.74 10.51 -1.99
C ASP A 41 -0.83 11.74 -2.09
N VAL A 42 -0.33 12.04 -3.29
CA VAL A 42 0.57 13.18 -3.55
C VAL A 42 -0.06 14.52 -3.14
N ALA A 43 -1.38 14.67 -3.26
CA ALA A 43 -2.10 15.88 -2.87
C ALA A 43 -2.10 16.14 -1.35
N GLU A 44 -1.75 15.14 -0.53
CA GLU A 44 -1.54 15.31 0.92
C GLU A 44 -0.22 16.05 1.24
N GLY A 45 0.66 16.19 0.24
CA GLY A 45 1.92 16.94 0.30
C GLY A 45 3.17 16.04 0.28
N ASP A 46 4.23 16.55 -0.33
CA ASP A 46 5.52 15.84 -0.49
C ASP A 46 6.24 15.50 0.82
N LYS A 47 5.91 16.21 1.91
CA LYS A 47 6.40 15.94 3.27
C LYS A 47 5.72 14.75 3.95
N MET A 48 4.72 14.11 3.34
CA MET A 48 3.99 13.02 3.98
C MET A 48 4.88 11.81 4.31
N PRO A 49 5.75 11.32 3.41
CA PRO A 49 6.63 10.20 3.73
C PRO A 49 7.52 10.42 4.97
N ARG A 50 8.12 11.62 5.15
CA ARG A 50 8.97 11.91 6.32
C ARG A 50 8.22 12.03 7.64
N LYS A 51 6.89 12.18 7.64
CA LYS A 51 6.10 12.13 8.89
C LYS A 51 6.15 10.74 9.53
N GLY A 52 6.41 9.70 8.73
CA GLY A 52 6.51 8.33 9.22
C GLY A 52 5.19 7.80 9.78
N GLY A 53 5.29 7.08 10.90
CA GLY A 53 4.18 6.32 11.45
C GLY A 53 4.15 4.88 10.93
N PRO A 54 3.41 3.99 11.61
CA PRO A 54 3.49 2.57 11.34
C PRO A 54 2.96 2.18 9.95
N GLY A 55 2.01 2.94 9.38
CA GLY A 55 1.57 2.74 7.99
C GLY A 55 2.70 3.01 6.99
N ILE A 56 3.46 4.09 7.16
CA ILE A 56 4.56 4.47 6.27
C ILE A 56 5.79 3.61 6.49
N CYS A 57 6.14 3.29 7.73
CA CYS A 57 7.40 2.59 8.02
C CYS A 57 7.25 1.06 7.94
N ASN A 58 6.11 0.51 8.36
CA ASN A 58 6.02 -0.93 8.66
C ASN A 58 5.12 -1.73 7.72
N SER A 59 4.23 -1.10 6.94
CA SER A 59 3.42 -1.78 5.92
C SER A 59 4.28 -2.64 4.99
N ASP A 60 3.72 -3.75 4.53
CA ASP A 60 4.42 -4.66 3.62
C ASP A 60 4.63 -3.99 2.25
N LEU A 61 3.72 -3.08 1.87
CA LEU A 61 3.87 -2.18 0.73
C LEU A 61 3.32 -0.79 1.06
N LEU A 62 4.08 0.25 0.73
CA LEU A 62 3.58 1.62 0.66
C LEU A 62 3.25 1.96 -0.81
N VAL A 63 2.08 2.51 -1.06
CA VAL A 63 1.70 3.07 -2.36
C VAL A 63 1.55 4.58 -2.21
N ILE A 64 2.23 5.34 -3.05
CA ILE A 64 2.06 6.79 -3.21
C ILE A 64 1.31 7.00 -4.53
N ASN A 65 0.01 7.22 -4.43
CA ASN A 65 -0.91 7.35 -5.56
C ASN A 65 -1.06 8.81 -6.00
N LYS A 66 -1.67 9.01 -7.17
CA LYS A 66 -2.00 10.31 -7.77
C LYS A 66 -0.74 11.13 -8.13
N THR A 67 0.32 10.47 -8.61
CA THR A 67 1.54 11.15 -9.08
C THR A 67 1.29 12.18 -10.17
N ASP A 68 0.22 12.01 -10.95
CA ASP A 68 -0.24 12.96 -11.97
C ASP A 68 -0.67 14.32 -11.39
N LEU A 69 -0.96 14.39 -10.08
CA LEU A 69 -1.34 15.65 -9.43
C LEU A 69 -0.15 16.50 -8.97
N ALA A 70 1.07 15.97 -8.98
CA ALA A 70 2.25 16.66 -8.47
C ALA A 70 2.42 18.12 -8.99
N PRO A 71 2.29 18.40 -10.30
CA PRO A 71 2.42 19.75 -10.83
C PRO A 71 1.32 20.72 -10.36
N HIS A 72 0.17 20.20 -9.94
CA HIS A 72 -1.00 20.98 -9.54
C HIS A 72 -1.01 21.33 -8.05
N VAL A 73 -0.29 20.56 -7.23
CA VAL A 73 -0.24 20.72 -5.76
C VAL A 73 1.13 21.18 -5.27
N GLY A 74 2.09 21.39 -6.17
CA GLY A 74 3.45 21.82 -5.84
C GLY A 74 4.26 20.77 -5.07
N ALA A 75 3.97 19.48 -5.29
CA ALA A 75 4.67 18.38 -4.63
C ALA A 75 5.87 17.91 -5.47
N ASP A 76 7.00 17.70 -4.83
CA ASP A 76 8.19 17.13 -5.44
C ASP A 76 8.24 15.60 -5.25
N LEU A 77 8.12 14.86 -6.36
CA LEU A 77 8.15 13.40 -6.35
C LEU A 77 9.51 12.82 -5.94
N ASP A 78 10.61 13.52 -6.17
CA ASP A 78 11.95 13.08 -5.75
C ASP A 78 12.14 13.26 -4.25
N VAL A 79 11.56 14.31 -3.66
CA VAL A 79 11.47 14.47 -2.20
C VAL A 79 10.71 13.31 -1.59
N MET A 80 9.53 12.97 -2.13
CA MET A 80 8.75 11.84 -1.65
C MET A 80 9.51 10.52 -1.76
N ARG A 81 10.16 10.26 -2.90
CA ARG A 81 10.98 9.06 -3.13
C ARG A 81 12.12 8.95 -2.12
N ARG A 82 12.91 10.00 -1.94
CA ARG A 82 14.03 10.04 -0.99
C ARG A 82 13.56 9.77 0.43
N ASP A 83 12.48 10.42 0.85
CA ASP A 83 11.95 10.28 2.19
C ASP A 83 11.37 8.88 2.42
N SER A 84 10.67 8.30 1.44
CA SER A 84 10.18 6.92 1.51
C SER A 84 11.33 5.92 1.67
N LEU A 85 12.40 6.04 0.89
CA LEU A 85 13.60 5.20 1.04
C LEU A 85 14.18 5.32 2.45
N LYS A 86 14.29 6.54 2.98
CA LYS A 86 14.81 6.79 4.33
C LYS A 86 13.93 6.15 5.41
N MET A 87 12.61 6.28 5.31
CA MET A 87 11.69 5.83 6.35
C MET A 87 11.40 4.33 6.31
N ARG A 88 11.59 3.69 5.14
CA ARG A 88 11.24 2.28 4.91
C ARG A 88 12.44 1.33 4.87
N GLY A 89 13.66 1.86 4.72
CA GLY A 89 14.84 1.02 4.50
C GLY A 89 14.65 0.17 3.25
N GLU A 90 14.70 -1.16 3.42
CA GLU A 90 14.55 -2.12 2.32
C GLU A 90 13.08 -2.45 1.98
N LYS A 91 12.10 -2.01 2.78
CA LYS A 91 10.69 -2.30 2.53
C LYS A 91 10.21 -1.59 1.25
N PRO A 92 9.51 -2.29 0.35
CA PRO A 92 9.18 -1.74 -0.96
C PRO A 92 8.15 -0.62 -0.86
N PHE A 93 8.20 0.31 -1.82
CA PHE A 93 7.12 1.25 -2.09
C PHE A 93 6.97 1.47 -3.59
N LEU A 94 5.79 1.87 -4.01
CA LEU A 94 5.47 2.20 -5.40
C LEU A 94 4.92 3.62 -5.49
N MET A 95 5.29 4.33 -6.54
CA MET A 95 4.70 5.62 -6.91
C MET A 95 3.91 5.40 -8.20
N LEU A 96 2.63 5.73 -8.22
CA LEU A 96 1.74 5.41 -9.34
C LEU A 96 0.64 6.45 -9.53
N SER A 97 0.02 6.42 -10.72
CA SER A 97 -1.24 7.11 -10.99
C SER A 97 -2.29 6.09 -11.42
N LEU A 98 -3.25 5.81 -10.53
CA LEU A 98 -4.39 4.97 -10.89
C LEU A 98 -5.20 5.57 -12.05
N ARG A 99 -5.33 6.90 -12.10
CA ARG A 99 -6.08 7.62 -13.14
C ARG A 99 -5.42 7.51 -14.51
N LYS A 100 -4.09 7.62 -14.58
CA LYS A 100 -3.32 7.51 -15.83
C LYS A 100 -2.95 6.07 -16.17
N ARG A 101 -3.20 5.13 -15.25
CA ARG A 101 -2.80 3.73 -15.34
C ARG A 101 -1.28 3.52 -15.41
N GLU A 102 -0.53 4.45 -14.84
CA GLU A 102 0.93 4.41 -14.79
C GLU A 102 1.38 3.70 -13.50
N GLY A 103 2.29 2.73 -13.62
CA GLY A 103 2.83 1.99 -12.47
C GLY A 103 1.88 0.95 -11.86
N ILE A 104 0.66 0.78 -12.40
CA ILE A 104 -0.33 -0.21 -11.92
C ILE A 104 0.19 -1.63 -12.05
N ASP A 105 0.92 -1.95 -13.13
CA ASP A 105 1.40 -3.31 -13.37
C ASP A 105 2.33 -3.81 -12.26
N ALA A 106 3.15 -2.92 -11.69
CA ALA A 106 4.01 -3.25 -10.56
C ALA A 106 3.19 -3.57 -9.30
N LEU A 107 2.08 -2.86 -9.06
CA LEU A 107 1.18 -3.15 -7.94
C LEU A 107 0.47 -4.49 -8.14
N ILE A 108 -0.05 -4.75 -9.34
CA ILE A 108 -0.69 -6.02 -9.68
C ILE A 108 0.29 -7.18 -9.51
N GLN A 109 1.52 -7.02 -9.99
CA GLN A 109 2.56 -8.04 -9.86
C GLN A 109 2.85 -8.32 -8.39
N TRP A 110 3.05 -7.28 -7.57
CA TRP A 110 3.29 -7.43 -6.14
C TRP A 110 2.18 -8.24 -5.44
N VAL A 111 0.91 -7.95 -5.75
CA VAL A 111 -0.25 -8.69 -5.20
C VAL A 111 -0.22 -10.16 -5.64
N ARG A 112 0.04 -10.44 -6.93
CA ARG A 112 0.15 -11.81 -7.44
C ARG A 112 1.27 -12.59 -6.75
N ASP A 113 2.41 -11.96 -6.51
CA ASP A 113 3.54 -12.58 -5.81
C ASP A 113 3.16 -12.93 -4.36
N GLN A 114 2.36 -12.08 -3.70
CA GLN A 114 1.86 -12.39 -2.36
C GLN A 114 0.96 -13.63 -2.37
N LEU A 115 0.03 -13.75 -3.33
CA LEU A 115 -0.84 -14.92 -3.46
C LEU A 115 -0.05 -16.20 -3.71
N ALA A 116 0.94 -16.17 -4.61
CA ALA A 116 1.80 -17.33 -4.89
C ALA A 116 2.61 -17.78 -3.66
N SER A 117 3.05 -16.83 -2.82
CA SER A 117 3.83 -17.12 -1.62
C SER A 117 3.04 -17.82 -0.50
N VAL A 118 1.71 -17.74 -0.53
CA VAL A 118 0.82 -18.42 0.45
C VAL A 118 0.62 -19.88 0.05
N VAL A 119 0.49 -20.17 -1.25
CA VAL A 119 0.28 -21.53 -1.78
C VAL A 119 1.47 -22.45 -1.52
N THR A 120 2.69 -21.90 -1.47
CA THR A 120 3.93 -22.66 -1.24
C THR A 120 4.23 -22.95 0.22
N LYS A 121 3.46 -22.38 1.16
CA LYS A 121 3.60 -22.61 2.61
C LYS A 121 2.59 -23.62 3.19
N SER A 122 1.71 -24.18 2.35
CA SER A 122 0.78 -25.26 2.70
C SER A 122 1.28 -26.59 2.16
#